data_AF-A0A0V8QGF7-F1
#
_entry.id   AF-A0A0V8QGF7-F1
#
_cell.length_a   1.000
_cell.length_b   1.000
_cell.length_c   1.000
_cell.angle_alpha   90.00
_cell.angle_beta   90.00
_cell.angle_gamma   90.00
#
_symmetry.space_group_name_H-M   'P 1'
#
loop_
_entity.id
_entity.type
_entity.pdbx_description
1 polymer ?
#
loop_
_entity_poly.entity_id
_entity_poly.type
_entity_poly.pdbx_seq_one_letter_code
_entity_poly.pdbx_strand_id
1 'polypeptide(L)'
;MFIIQSFSCSYIPDKQAFDKERYERIELKVPKGMKSIIKSLADDKEMSVNAYLQDLVRKDQCGMFDTMQIAEKNREMISGITGNMHDGYDIIFKDGHSCHCRTKKDVRSCIIEYCSEKGG
;
A
#
# COMPACT_ATOMS: atom_id res chain seq x y z
N MET A 1 -54.82 -5.91 19.94
CA MET A 1 -53.44 -5.70 20.43
C MET A 1 -52.54 -6.71 19.74
N PHE A 2 -51.88 -6.30 18.65
CA PHE A 2 -50.77 -7.03 18.04
C PHE A 2 -49.74 -5.96 17.63
N ILE A 3 -48.64 -5.93 18.37
CA ILE A 3 -47.47 -5.12 18.03
C ILE A 3 -46.59 -6.02 17.17
N ILE A 4 -46.52 -5.76 15.87
CA ILE A 4 -45.44 -6.27 15.02
C ILE A 4 -44.34 -5.20 15.07
N GLN A 5 -43.33 -5.43 15.90
CA GLN A 5 -42.05 -4.74 15.81
C GLN A 5 -41.35 -5.25 14.54
N SER A 6 -41.34 -4.43 13.51
CA SER A 6 -40.43 -4.56 12.37
C SER A 6 -39.01 -4.34 12.89
N PHE A 7 -38.27 -5.42 13.15
CA PHE A 7 -36.85 -5.32 13.43
C PHE A 7 -36.12 -4.82 12.18
N SER A 8 -35.25 -3.85 12.43
CA SER A 8 -34.45 -3.05 11.52
C SER A 8 -33.70 -3.85 10.45
N CYS A 9 -33.82 -3.39 9.21
CA CYS A 9 -32.92 -3.65 8.10
C CYS A 9 -31.46 -3.52 8.55
N SER A 10 -30.70 -4.62 8.46
CA SER A 10 -29.29 -4.68 8.79
C SER A 10 -28.47 -3.76 7.87
N TYR A 11 -27.68 -2.89 8.49
CA TYR A 11 -26.78 -1.93 7.87
C TYR A 11 -25.85 -2.62 6.85
N ILE A 12 -26.11 -2.46 5.55
CA ILE A 12 -25.13 -2.76 4.50
C ILE A 12 -24.31 -1.47 4.33
N PRO A 13 -23.04 -1.41 4.75
CA PRO A 13 -22.25 -0.20 4.53
C PRO A 13 -22.17 0.06 3.02
N ASP A 14 -22.45 1.29 2.64
CA ASP A 14 -22.38 1.76 1.26
C ASP A 14 -21.00 1.39 0.70
N LYS A 15 -20.94 0.47 -0.28
CA LYS A 15 -19.68 -0.06 -0.84
C LYS A 15 -18.75 1.06 -1.30
N GLN A 16 -19.34 2.17 -1.72
CA GLN A 16 -18.66 3.38 -2.15
C GLN A 16 -18.02 4.18 -1.00
N ALA A 17 -18.59 4.13 0.20
CA ALA A 17 -17.99 4.72 1.40
C ALA A 17 -16.83 3.85 1.91
N PHE A 18 -17.00 2.52 1.88
CA PHE A 18 -15.95 1.56 2.24
C PHE A 18 -14.71 1.67 1.35
N ASP A 19 -14.91 1.82 0.03
CA ASP A 19 -13.80 1.94 -0.91
C ASP A 19 -13.03 3.27 -0.73
N LYS A 20 -13.72 4.37 -0.43
CA LYS A 20 -13.09 5.70 -0.24
C LYS A 20 -12.26 5.81 1.03
N GLU A 21 -12.64 5.09 2.08
CA GLU A 21 -11.93 5.14 3.37
C GLU A 21 -10.63 4.33 3.34
N ARG A 22 -10.55 3.30 2.49
CA ARG A 22 -9.43 2.35 2.47
C ARG A 22 -8.55 2.41 1.23
N TYR A 23 -9.01 3.04 0.16
CA TYR A 23 -8.29 3.07 -1.11
C TYR A 23 -8.27 4.46 -1.73
N GLU A 24 -7.09 4.89 -2.16
CA GLU A 24 -6.92 6.07 -3.00
C GLU A 24 -7.05 5.70 -4.48
N ARG A 25 -7.77 6.54 -5.25
CA ARG A 25 -7.91 6.37 -6.70
C ARG A 25 -6.75 7.08 -7.41
N ILE A 26 -6.06 6.35 -8.28
CA ILE A 26 -5.02 6.89 -9.17
C ILE A 26 -5.55 6.94 -10.60
N GLU A 27 -5.52 8.10 -11.24
CA GLU A 27 -5.83 8.25 -12.67
C GLU A 27 -4.55 8.19 -13.52
N LEU A 28 -4.50 7.25 -14.46
CA LEU A 28 -3.32 7.01 -15.30
C LEU A 28 -3.62 7.28 -16.78
N LYS A 29 -2.74 8.04 -17.44
CA LYS A 29 -2.71 8.19 -18.90
C LYS A 29 -1.63 7.28 -19.47
N VAL A 30 -2.01 6.45 -20.45
CA VAL A 30 -1.09 5.56 -21.15
C VAL A 30 -1.17 5.79 -22.67
N PRO A 31 -0.07 5.59 -23.42
CA PRO A 31 -0.08 5.69 -24.88
C PRO A 31 -1.17 4.82 -25.53
N LYS A 32 -1.65 5.22 -26.71
CA LYS A 32 -2.60 4.41 -27.49
C LYS A 32 -1.99 3.03 -27.77
N GLY A 33 -2.74 1.96 -27.52
CA GLY A 33 -2.29 0.58 -27.64
C GLY A 33 -1.63 0.01 -26.37
N MET A 34 -1.14 0.84 -25.45
CA MET A 34 -0.51 0.33 -24.22
C MET A 34 -1.51 -0.31 -23.26
N LYS A 35 -2.76 0.16 -23.26
CA LYS A 35 -3.83 -0.39 -22.41
C LYS A 35 -4.09 -1.88 -22.69
N SER A 36 -4.07 -2.32 -23.94
CA SER A 36 -4.28 -3.73 -24.28
C SER A 36 -3.08 -4.58 -23.84
N ILE A 37 -1.87 -4.06 -23.99
CA ILE A 37 -0.65 -4.74 -23.55
C ILE A 37 -0.69 -4.97 -22.03
N ILE A 38 -1.00 -3.94 -21.24
CA ILE A 38 -1.11 -4.05 -19.77
C ILE A 38 -2.16 -5.11 -19.37
N LYS A 39 -3.30 -5.14 -20.07
CA LYS A 39 -4.35 -6.14 -19.81
C LYS A 39 -3.87 -7.55 -20.10
N SER A 40 -3.30 -7.79 -21.28
CA SER A 40 -2.77 -9.11 -21.64
C SER A 40 -1.71 -9.60 -20.65
N LEU A 41 -0.78 -8.72 -20.24
CA LEU A 41 0.24 -9.07 -19.24
C LEU A 41 -0.34 -9.41 -17.85
N ALA A 42 -1.44 -8.76 -17.46
CA ALA A 42 -2.14 -9.07 -16.22
C ALA A 42 -2.91 -10.40 -16.34
N ASP A 43 -3.58 -10.62 -17.48
CA ASP A 43 -4.33 -11.85 -17.79
C ASP A 43 -3.41 -13.08 -17.84
N ASP A 44 -2.22 -12.97 -18.45
CA ASP A 44 -1.18 -14.01 -18.49
C ASP A 44 -0.70 -14.42 -17.09
N LYS A 45 -0.92 -13.56 -16.08
CA LYS A 45 -0.58 -13.80 -14.68
C LYS A 45 -1.79 -14.15 -13.81
N GLU A 46 -2.97 -14.26 -14.42
CA GLU A 46 -4.24 -14.47 -13.73
C GLU A 46 -4.55 -13.37 -12.70
N MET A 47 -4.17 -12.12 -13.00
CA MET A 47 -4.32 -10.97 -12.13
C MET A 47 -5.24 -9.91 -12.74
N SER A 48 -5.99 -9.20 -11.89
CA SER A 48 -6.60 -7.94 -12.33
C SER A 48 -5.52 -6.90 -12.66
N VAL A 49 -5.82 -5.96 -13.56
CA VAL A 49 -4.89 -4.85 -13.87
C VAL A 49 -4.47 -4.08 -12.61
N ASN A 50 -5.38 -3.90 -11.65
CA ASN A 50 -5.06 -3.25 -10.38
C ASN A 50 -4.06 -4.06 -9.55
N ALA A 51 -4.30 -5.37 -9.41
CA ALA A 51 -3.38 -6.25 -8.70
C ALA A 51 -2.01 -6.33 -9.39
N TYR A 52 -1.99 -6.36 -10.72
CA TYR A 52 -0.76 -6.38 -11.51
C TYR A 52 0.07 -5.10 -11.31
N LEU A 53 -0.56 -3.93 -11.34
CA LEU A 53 0.11 -2.65 -11.07
C LEU A 53 0.65 -2.59 -9.64
N GLN A 54 -0.11 -3.05 -8.65
CA GLN A 54 0.35 -3.11 -7.25
C GLN A 54 1.55 -4.06 -7.08
N ASP A 55 1.55 -5.21 -7.76
CA ASP A 55 2.67 -6.16 -7.74
C ASP A 55 3.94 -5.59 -8.37
N LEU A 56 3.82 -4.88 -9.50
CA LEU A 56 4.95 -4.18 -10.12
C LEU A 56 5.55 -3.14 -9.19
N VAL A 57 4.73 -2.32 -8.53
CA VAL A 57 5.19 -1.33 -7.55
C VAL A 57 5.89 -2.00 -6.37
N ARG A 58 5.35 -3.12 -5.86
CA ARG A 58 5.99 -3.88 -4.78
C ARG A 58 7.34 -4.45 -5.20
N LYS A 59 7.46 -4.99 -6.41
CA LYS A 59 8.73 -5.54 -6.93
C LYS A 59 9.80 -4.47 -7.09
N ASP A 60 9.42 -3.27 -7.55
CA ASP A 60 10.32 -2.12 -7.61
C ASP A 60 10.82 -1.72 -6.21
N GLN A 61 9.92 -1.74 -5.22
CA GLN A 61 10.24 -1.48 -3.81
C GLN A 61 11.09 -2.59 -3.15
N CYS A 62 10.94 -3.86 -3.54
CA CYS A 62 11.72 -4.98 -2.98
C CYS A 62 13.24 -4.76 -3.12
N GLY A 63 13.70 -4.23 -4.25
CA GLY A 63 15.11 -3.90 -4.44
C GLY A 63 15.60 -2.88 -3.40
N MET A 64 14.76 -1.90 -3.05
CA MET A 64 15.08 -0.93 -2.00
C MET A 64 15.15 -1.59 -0.62
N PHE A 65 14.16 -2.42 -0.27
CA PHE A 65 14.10 -3.12 1.03
C PHE A 65 15.28 -4.08 1.25
N ASP A 66 15.69 -4.79 0.20
CA ASP A 66 16.83 -5.71 0.27
C ASP A 66 18.15 -4.96 0.44
N THR A 67 18.35 -3.83 -0.26
CA THR A 67 19.56 -3.00 -0.05
C THR A 67 19.60 -2.34 1.33
N MET A 68 18.44 -2.13 1.96
CA MET A 68 18.32 -1.55 3.30
C MET A 68 18.37 -2.60 4.41
N GLN A 69 18.40 -3.90 4.08
CA GLN A 69 18.40 -5.03 5.02
C GLN A 69 17.21 -4.98 6.00
N ILE A 70 16.03 -4.60 5.52
CA ILE A 70 14.83 -4.54 6.35
C ILE A 70 14.28 -5.95 6.54
N ALA A 71 14.10 -6.34 7.81
CA ALA A 71 13.54 -7.63 8.19
C ALA A 71 12.12 -7.80 7.63
N GLU A 72 11.79 -9.01 7.17
CA GLU A 72 10.52 -9.32 6.49
C GLU A 72 9.30 -8.95 7.34
N LYS A 73 9.34 -9.25 8.64
CA LYS A 73 8.30 -8.86 9.62
C LYS A 73 7.99 -7.37 9.66
N ASN A 74 8.96 -6.50 9.35
CA ASN A 74 8.77 -5.05 9.37
C ASN A 74 8.30 -4.53 8.01
N ARG A 75 8.50 -5.29 6.92
CA ARG A 75 8.04 -4.91 5.57
C ARG A 75 6.52 -4.83 5.49
N GLU A 76 5.82 -5.61 6.31
CA GLU A 76 4.36 -5.59 6.37
C GLU A 76 3.79 -4.26 6.87
N MET A 77 4.55 -3.50 7.65
CA MET A 77 4.14 -2.21 8.23
C MET A 77 4.42 -1.02 7.31
N ILE A 78 5.32 -1.21 6.35
CA ILE A 78 5.79 -0.16 5.45
C ILE A 78 4.93 -0.14 4.19
N SER A 79 4.46 1.04 3.82
CA SER A 79 3.74 1.30 2.56
C SER A 79 4.73 1.50 1.41
N GLY A 80 5.81 2.25 1.65
CA GLY A 80 6.90 2.40 0.71
C GLY A 80 8.06 3.19 1.30
N ILE A 81 9.22 3.10 0.65
CA ILE A 81 10.38 3.96 0.91
C ILE A 81 10.77 4.62 -0.41
N THR A 82 10.96 5.92 -0.37
CA THR A 82 11.42 6.73 -1.50
C THR A 82 12.65 7.54 -1.11
N GLY A 83 13.38 8.07 -2.08
CA GLY A 83 14.55 8.92 -1.83
C GLY A 83 15.89 8.30 -2.24
N ASN A 84 16.97 9.05 -1.98
CA ASN A 84 18.31 8.78 -2.49
C ASN A 84 19.39 9.20 -1.48
N MET A 85 20.67 8.96 -1.80
CA MET A 85 21.78 9.26 -0.88
C MET A 85 22.08 10.77 -0.71
N HIS A 86 21.63 11.62 -1.62
CA HIS A 86 21.88 13.06 -1.60
C HIS A 86 20.82 13.80 -0.76
N ASP A 87 19.56 13.44 -0.96
CA ASP A 87 18.42 14.14 -0.35
C ASP A 87 17.93 13.46 0.94
N GLY A 88 18.26 12.18 1.12
CA GLY A 88 17.72 11.34 2.19
C GLY A 88 16.58 10.44 1.68
N TYR A 89 15.93 9.78 2.63
CA TYR A 89 14.92 8.75 2.40
C TYR A 89 13.65 9.08 3.18
N ASP A 90 12.52 9.01 2.50
CA ASP A 90 11.19 9.12 3.10
C ASP A 90 10.60 7.73 3.24
N ILE A 91 10.21 7.37 4.46
CA ILE A 91 9.54 6.12 4.77
C ILE A 91 8.07 6.46 5.00
N ILE A 92 7.18 5.77 4.31
CA ILE A 92 5.73 5.89 4.45
C ILE A 92 5.23 4.58 5.03
N PHE A 93 4.54 4.63 6.17
CA PHE A 93 3.92 3.49 6.82
C PHE A 93 2.47 3.32 6.37
N LYS A 94 1.92 2.11 6.51
CA LYS A 94 0.57 1.78 6.03
C LYS A 94 -0.55 2.50 6.78
N ASP A 95 -0.28 2.98 7.98
CA ASP A 95 -1.21 3.78 8.78
C ASP A 95 -1.15 5.29 8.45
N GLY A 96 -0.39 5.66 7.42
CA GLY A 96 -0.24 7.04 6.98
C GLY A 96 0.84 7.83 7.72
N HIS A 97 1.52 7.24 8.71
CA HIS A 97 2.70 7.86 9.32
C HIS A 97 3.85 7.92 8.30
N SER A 98 4.69 8.95 8.40
CA SER A 98 5.89 9.07 7.55
C SER A 98 7.07 9.65 8.32
N CYS A 99 8.27 9.13 8.09
CA CYS A 99 9.52 9.66 8.65
C CYS A 99 10.57 9.93 7.55
N HIS A 100 11.29 11.05 7.67
CA HIS A 100 12.42 11.38 6.79
C HIS A 100 13.74 11.04 7.49
N CYS A 101 14.63 10.34 6.80
CA CYS A 101 15.92 9.87 7.32
C CYS A 101 17.05 10.22 6.35
N ARG A 102 18.17 10.75 6.85
CA ARG A 102 19.30 11.15 5.99
C ARG A 102 20.14 9.97 5.51
N THR A 103 20.28 8.94 6.34
CA THR A 103 21.12 7.78 6.02
C THR A 103 20.33 6.48 6.06
N LYS A 104 20.81 5.47 5.33
CA LYS A 104 20.25 4.10 5.39
C LYS A 104 20.27 3.50 6.80
N LYS A 105 21.20 3.94 7.66
CA LYS A 105 21.26 3.50 9.06
C LYS A 105 20.07 4.07 9.84
N ASP A 106 19.80 5.35 9.68
CA ASP A 106 18.69 6.03 10.37
C ASP A 106 17.34 5.48 9.92
N VAL A 107 17.22 5.11 8.63
CA VAL A 107 16.03 4.42 8.11
C VAL A 107 15.75 3.14 8.90
N ARG A 108 16.78 2.30 9.13
CA ARG A 108 16.61 1.06 9.89
C ARG A 108 16.21 1.34 11.34
N SER A 109 16.84 2.34 11.97
CA SER A 109 16.49 2.75 13.34
C SER A 109 15.05 3.24 13.43
N CYS A 110 14.61 4.15 12.54
CA CYS A 110 13.24 4.66 12.50
C CYS A 110 12.24 3.50 12.37
N ILE A 111 12.48 2.57 11.44
CA ILE A 111 11.58 1.43 11.22
C ILE A 111 11.51 0.52 12.46
N ILE A 112 12.64 0.22 13.11
CA ILE A 112 12.66 -0.65 14.29
C ILE A 112 11.92 0.01 15.44
N GLU A 113 12.22 1.28 15.74
CA GLU A 113 11.56 2.04 16.80
C GLU A 113 10.04 2.08 16.57
N TYR A 114 9.61 2.44 15.37
CA TYR A 114 8.20 2.52 15.02
C TYR A 114 7.48 1.16 15.11
N CYS A 115 8.11 0.10 14.61
CA CYS A 115 7.52 -1.24 14.68
C CYS A 115 7.47 -1.79 16.11
N SER A 116 8.43 -1.43 16.96
CA SER A 116 8.45 -1.82 18.38
C SER A 116 7.36 -1.13 19.20
N GLU A 117 7.02 0.12 18.89
CA GLU A 117 5.96 0.86 19.60
C GLU A 117 4.55 0.39 19.24
N LYS A 118 4.35 -0.12 18.01
CA LYS A 118 3.04 -0.57 17.50
C LYS A 118 2.78 -2.08 17.65
N GLY A 119 3.82 -2.86 17.91
CA GLY A 119 3.78 -4.32 18.05
C GLY A 119 3.74 -4.84 19.50
N GLY A 120 3.44 -3.96 20.47
CA GLY A 120 3.30 -4.29 21.90
C GLY A 120 1.85 -4.52 22.31
#